data_AF-A0AAP0BFM6-F1
#
_entry.id   AF-A0AAP0BFM6-F1
#
_cell.length_a   1.000
_cell.length_b   1.000
_cell.length_c   1.000
_cell.angle_alpha   90.00
_cell.angle_beta   90.00
_cell.angle_gamma   90.00
#
_symmetry.space_group_name_H-M   'P 1'
#
loop_
_entity.id
_entity.type
_entity.pdbx_description
1 polymer ?
#
loop_
_entity_poly.entity_id
_entity_poly.type
_entity_poly.pdbx_seq_one_letter_code
_entity_poly.pdbx_strand_id
1 'polypeptide(L)' 'MLYGSKCWEVNCVHEQKMGVAEMRMLRWMCGQTRLDKIRNEYIRDKTGVAPIAEKMREA' A
#
# COMPACT_ATOMS: atom_id res chain seq x y z
N MET A 1 30.84 -6.92 -4.54
CA MET A 1 30.40 -6.04 -3.43
C MET A 1 28.88 -5.84 -3.53
N LEU A 2 28.12 -6.43 -2.61
CA LEU A 2 26.65 -6.50 -2.58
C LEU A 2 25.99 -5.26 -1.93
N TYR A 3 26.43 -4.04 -2.26
CA TYR A 3 25.91 -2.84 -1.59
C TYR A 3 24.72 -2.19 -2.33
N GLY A 4 24.47 -2.57 -3.59
CA GLY A 4 23.37 -2.02 -4.39
C GLY A 4 22.03 -2.76 -4.23
N SER A 5 22.06 -4.09 -4.14
CA SER A 5 20.84 -4.92 -4.10
C SER A 5 20.09 -4.84 -2.77
N LYS A 6 20.82 -4.75 -1.65
CA LYS A 6 20.23 -4.71 -0.30
C LYS A 6 19.41 -3.44 -0.04
N CYS A 7 19.82 -2.31 -0.61
CA CYS A 7 19.11 -1.04 -0.44
C CYS A 7 17.76 -1.04 -1.18
N TRP A 8 17.72 -1.59 -2.40
CA TRP A 8 16.48 -1.75 -3.16
C TRP A 8 15.50 -2.73 -2.51
N GLU A 9 15.97 -3.89 -2.03
CA GLU A 9 15.14 -4.85 -1.31
C GLU A 9 14.52 -4.25 -0.03
N VAL A 10 15.30 -3.45 0.70
CA VAL A 10 14.80 -2.72 1.86
C VAL A 10 13.66 -1.80 1.45
N ASN A 11 13.82 -0.99 0.40
CA ASN A 11 12.77 -0.08 -0.05
C ASN A 11 11.49 -0.80 -0.50
N CYS A 12 11.57 -1.88 -1.28
CA CYS A 12 10.39 -2.63 -1.71
C CYS A 12 9.63 -3.29 -0.54
N VAL A 13 10.35 -3.80 0.46
CA VAL A 13 9.70 -4.37 1.66
C VAL A 13 9.00 -3.28 2.47
N HIS A 14 9.60 -2.09 2.57
CA HIS A 14 8.97 -0.94 3.23
C HIS A 14 7.74 -0.47 2.45
N GLU A 15 7.81 -0.35 1.13
CA GLU A 15 6.67 -0.02 0.26
C GLU A 15 5.52 -1.03 0.43
N GLN A 16 5.81 -2.32 0.44
CA GLN A 16 4.80 -3.36 0.65
C GLN A 16 4.15 -3.27 2.03
N LYS A 17 4.95 -3.10 3.10
CA LYS A 17 4.43 -2.93 4.46
C LYS A 17 3.51 -1.70 4.56
N MET A 18 3.90 -0.60 3.93
CA MET A 18 3.10 0.61 3.89
C MET A 18 1.80 0.41 3.10
N GLY A 19 1.83 -0.30 1.97
CA GLY A 19 0.63 -0.64 1.20
C GLY A 19 -0.37 -1.50 1.99
N VAL A 20 0.12 -2.43 2.80
CA VAL A 20 -0.74 -3.23 3.70
C VAL A 20 -1.36 -2.36 4.79
N ALA A 21 -0.59 -1.45 5.39
CA ALA A 21 -1.09 -0.51 6.39
C ALA A 21 -2.15 0.43 5.80
N GLU A 22 -1.88 1.01 4.62
CA GLU A 22 -2.80 1.85 3.84
C GLU A 22 -4.14 1.14 3.63
N MET A 23 -4.13 -0.06 3.03
CA MET A 23 -5.36 -0.78 2.75
C MET A 23 -6.12 -1.18 4.01
N ARG A 24 -5.41 -1.47 5.12
CA ARG A 24 -6.05 -1.76 6.41
C ARG A 24 -6.80 -0.54 6.94
N MET A 25 -6.21 0.65 6.84
CA MET A 25 -6.84 1.90 7.26
C MET A 25 -8.04 2.26 6.38
N LEU A 26 -7.90 2.19 5.05
CA LEU A 26 -9.00 2.49 4.12
C LEU A 26 -10.20 1.56 4.33
N ARG A 27 -9.93 0.26 4.54
CA ARG A 27 -10.97 -0.72 4.87
C ARG A 27 -11.69 -0.38 6.17
N TRP A 28 -10.93 -0.08 7.22
CA TRP A 28 -11.50 0.28 8.52
C TRP A 28 -12.36 1.55 8.43
N MET A 29 -11.89 2.59 7.74
CA MET A 29 -12.64 3.83 7.50
C MET A 29 -13.93 3.61 6.70
N CYS A 30 -13.90 2.73 5.69
CA CYS A 30 -15.06 2.43 4.87
C CYS A 30 -16.00 1.37 5.48
N GLY A 31 -15.72 0.89 6.68
CA GLY A 31 -16.45 -0.21 7.33
C GLY A 31 -16.36 -1.54 6.57
N GLN A 32 -15.37 -1.69 5.68
CA GLN A 32 -15.21 -2.88 4.84
C GLN A 32 -14.40 -3.93 5.58
N THR A 33 -14.98 -5.11 5.75
CA THR A 33 -14.35 -6.25 6.37
C THR A 33 -13.66 -7.13 5.33
N ARG A 34 -12.94 -8.17 5.78
CA ARG A 34 -12.40 -9.20 4.88
C ARG A 34 -13.51 -10.08 4.27
N LEU A 35 -14.71 -10.10 4.85
CA LEU A 35 -15.82 -10.92 4.38
C LEU A 35 -16.47 -10.35 3.11
N ASP A 36 -16.39 -9.04 2.92
CA ASP A 36 -16.97 -8.36 1.76
C ASP A 36 -16.25 -8.73 0.46
N LYS A 37 -15.05 -9.33 0.53
CA LYS A 37 -14.22 -9.77 -0.60
C LYS A 37 -14.04 -8.69 -1.69
N ILE A 38 -14.20 -7.42 -1.31
CA ILE A 38 -14.06 -6.28 -2.20
C ILE A 38 -12.60 -6.11 -2.59
N ARG A 39 -12.38 -5.88 -3.89
CA ARG A 39 -11.09 -5.59 -4.49
C ARG A 39 -10.47 -4.31 -3.92
N ASN A 40 -9.15 -4.33 -3.74
CA ASN A 40 -8.43 -3.19 -3.16
C ASN A 40 -8.54 -1.94 -4.06
N GLU A 41 -8.57 -2.14 -5.37
CA GLU A 41 -8.69 -1.09 -6.38
C GLU A 41 -10.00 -0.31 -6.22
N TYR A 42 -11.11 -1.02 -5.98
CA TYR A 42 -12.42 -0.39 -5.75
C TYR A 42 -12.46 0.45 -4.48
N ILE A 43 -11.79 -0.01 -3.41
CA ILE A 43 -11.71 0.75 -2.16
C ILE A 43 -10.92 2.04 -2.40
N ARG A 44 -9.80 1.97 -3.12
CA ARG A 44 -8.99 3.13 -3.46
C ARG A 44 -9.75 4.14 -4.31
N ASP A 45 -10.42 3.67 -5.35
CA ASP A 45 -11.26 4.48 -6.25
C ASP A 45 -12.36 5.21 -5.46
N LYS A 46 -13.09 4.48 -4.60
CA LYS A 46 -14.12 5.04 -3.73
C LYS A 46 -13.57 6.11 -2.76
N THR A 47 -12.36 5.93 -2.25
CA THR A 47 -11.71 6.89 -1.33
C THR A 47 -10.97 8.02 -2.04
N GLY A 48 -10.72 7.92 -3.35
CA GLY A 48 -9.91 8.86 -4.12
C GLY A 48 -8.43 8.90 -3.68
N VAL A 49 -7.92 7.86 -3.03
CA VAL A 49 -6.56 7.82 -2.48
C VAL A 49 -5.60 7.19 -3.48
N ALA A 50 -4.59 7.95 -3.90
CA ALA A 50 -3.48 7.45 -4.70
C ALA A 50 -2.63 6.43 -3.92
N PRO A 51 -2.09 5.38 -4.55
CA PRO A 51 -1.27 4.37 -3.89
C PRO A 51 -0.07 4.98 -3.15
N ILE A 52 0.20 4.52 -1.92
CA ILE A 52 1.32 5.08 -1.13
C ILE A 52 2.69 4.83 -1.76
N ALA A 53 2.83 3.76 -2.54
CA ALA A 53 4.05 3.47 -3.28
C ALA A 53 4.38 4.55 -4.33
N GLU A 54 3.37 5.19 -4.93
CA GLU A 54 3.57 6.29 -5.87
C GLU A 54 4.10 7.52 -5.15
N LYS A 55 3.53 7.86 -3.98
CA LYS A 55 3.99 8.97 -3.13
C LYS A 55 5.41 8.78 -2.59
N MET A 56 5.82 7.54 -2.33
CA MET A 56 7.19 7.24 -1.88
C MET A 56 8.22 7.38 -3.00
N ARG A 57 7.80 7.21 -4.26
CA ARG A 57 8.67 7.32 -5.43
C ARG A 57 8.86 8.77 -5.88
N GLU A 58 7.92 9.64 -5.57
CA GLU A 58 7.99 11.08 -5.85
C GLU A 58 8.86 11.86 -4.84
N ALA A 59 9.28 11.22 -3.75
CA ALA A 59 10.06 11.82 -2.66
C ALA A 59 11.58 11.84 -2.92
#